data_AF-A0A923EF03-F1
#
_entry.id   AF-A0A923EF03-F1
#
_cell.length_a   1.000
_cell.length_b   1.000
_cell.length_c   1.000
_cell.angle_alpha   90.00
_cell.angle_beta   90.00
_cell.angle_gamma   90.00
#
_symmetry.space_group_name_H-M   'P 1'
#
loop_
_entity.id
_entity.type
_entity.pdbx_description
1 polymer ?
#
loop_
_entity_poly.entity_id
_entity_poly.type
_entity_poly.pdbx_seq_one_letter_code
_entity_poly.pdbx_strand_id
1 'polypeptide(L)'
;MKKSTRRLSGISELVKVLKSFGRRVQKSVFECGDLTEERFLLMKNSIDDLIDQGEDSVRYYLLCRGCVRKIEYSGIGQLPDNEVFRVV
;
A
#
# COMPACT_ATOMS: atom_id res chain seq x y z
N MET A 1 28.91 3.65 -10.56
CA MET A 1 28.17 4.21 -9.40
C MET A 1 27.01 3.28 -9.07
N LYS A 2 27.05 2.61 -7.90
CA LYS A 2 26.18 1.48 -7.53
C LYS A 2 24.84 1.98 -6.94
N LYS A 3 23.81 2.25 -7.76
CA LYS A 3 22.46 2.61 -7.27
C LYS A 3 21.37 1.54 -7.52
N SER A 4 21.65 0.47 -8.27
CA SER A 4 20.61 -0.46 -8.74
C SER A 4 20.05 -1.41 -7.66
N THR A 5 20.86 -1.85 -6.70
CA THR A 5 20.47 -2.94 -5.78
C THR A 5 19.65 -2.50 -4.55
N ARG A 6 19.68 -1.21 -4.15
CA ARG A 6 19.00 -0.72 -2.93
C ARG A 6 17.50 -0.41 -3.10
N ARG A 7 17.04 -0.11 -4.32
CA ARG A 7 15.66 0.36 -4.52
C ARG A 7 14.63 -0.76 -4.45
N LEU A 8 14.96 -1.94 -4.96
CA LEU A 8 14.09 -3.13 -4.92
C LEU A 8 13.93 -3.66 -3.49
N SER A 9 14.97 -3.56 -2.63
CA SER A 9 14.87 -3.96 -1.23
C SER A 9 13.93 -3.05 -0.45
N GLY A 10 13.98 -1.73 -0.67
CA GLY A 10 13.10 -0.75 -0.01
C GLY A 10 11.62 -0.95 -0.33
N ILE A 11 11.27 -1.26 -1.60
CA ILE A 11 9.88 -1.54 -1.99
C ILE A 11 9.36 -2.82 -1.31
N SER A 12 10.19 -3.86 -1.21
CA SER A 12 9.81 -5.11 -0.52
C SER A 12 9.55 -4.87 0.97
N GLU A 13 10.39 -4.05 1.60
CA GLU A 13 10.26 -3.68 2.99
C GLU A 13 9.03 -2.80 3.25
N LEU A 14 8.79 -1.78 2.43
CA LEU A 14 7.60 -0.93 2.49
C LEU A 14 6.31 -1.75 2.38
N VAL A 15 6.27 -2.73 1.47
CA VAL A 15 5.11 -3.63 1.33
C VAL A 15 4.93 -4.49 2.58
N LYS A 16 6.01 -4.96 3.21
CA LYS A 16 5.92 -5.73 4.46
C LYS A 16 5.37 -4.87 5.60
N VAL A 17 5.86 -3.64 5.74
CA VAL A 17 5.37 -2.66 6.72
C VAL A 17 3.88 -2.39 6.48
N LEU A 18 3.46 -2.02 5.27
CA LEU A 18 2.06 -1.73 4.99
C LEU A 18 1.12 -2.93 5.22
N LYS A 19 1.59 -4.16 4.98
CA LYS A 19 0.84 -5.39 5.29
C LYS A 19 0.64 -5.63 6.79
N SER A 20 1.44 -5.04 7.68
CA SER A 20 1.18 -5.13 9.13
C SER A 20 0.11 -4.16 9.62
N PHE A 21 -0.28 -3.18 8.81
CA PHE A 21 -1.30 -2.18 9.14
C PHE A 21 -2.61 -2.35 8.37
N GLY A 22 -2.63 -3.11 7.27
CA GLY A 22 -3.82 -3.28 6.45
C GLY A 22 -3.70 -4.36 5.38
N ARG A 23 -4.69 -4.38 4.49
CA ARG A 23 -4.79 -5.33 3.38
C ARG A 23 -4.32 -4.67 2.08
N ARG A 24 -3.45 -5.34 1.34
CA ARG A 24 -3.07 -4.91 -0.02
C ARG A 24 -4.22 -5.20 -0.98
N VAL A 25 -4.77 -4.16 -1.60
CA VAL A 25 -5.93 -4.28 -2.51
C VAL A 25 -5.55 -4.09 -3.98
N GLN A 26 -4.44 -3.40 -4.26
CA GLN A 26 -3.83 -3.29 -5.59
C GLN A 26 -2.30 -3.30 -5.49
N LYS A 27 -1.59 -3.15 -6.63
CA LYS A 27 -0.12 -3.14 -6.67
C LYS A 27 0.50 -2.18 -5.65
N SER A 28 -0.06 -0.99 -5.47
CA SER A 28 0.45 0.03 -4.54
C SER A 28 -0.66 0.70 -3.72
N VAL A 29 -1.78 -0.01 -3.48
CA VAL A 29 -2.90 0.50 -2.67
C VAL A 29 -3.20 -0.48 -1.53
N PHE A 30 -3.37 0.08 -0.34
CA PHE A 30 -3.60 -0.65 0.90
C PHE A 30 -4.80 -0.04 1.64
N GLU A 31 -5.66 -0.89 2.17
CA GLU A 31 -6.80 -0.52 3.00
C GLU A 31 -6.53 -0.91 4.46
N CYS A 32 -6.55 0.09 5.34
CA CYS A 32 -6.23 -0.09 6.76
C CYS A 32 -7.48 0.25 7.60
N GLY A 33 -8.26 -0.79 7.94
CA GLY A 33 -9.55 -0.63 8.62
C GLY A 33 -9.47 -0.29 10.11
N ASP A 34 -8.45 -0.82 10.81
CA ASP A 34 -8.30 -0.72 12.26
C ASP A 34 -7.07 0.12 12.65
N LEU A 35 -7.09 1.39 12.27
CA LEU A 35 -6.06 2.37 12.63
C LEU A 35 -6.56 3.30 13.73
N THR A 36 -6.00 3.14 14.93
CA THR A 36 -6.00 4.22 15.92
C THR A 36 -5.08 5.35 15.45
N GLU A 37 -5.23 6.55 16.00
CA GLU A 37 -4.36 7.69 15.67
C GLU A 37 -2.87 7.37 15.91
N GLU A 38 -2.55 6.74 17.04
CA GLU A 38 -1.20 6.29 17.36
C GLU A 38 -0.65 5.30 16.33
N ARG A 39 -1.44 4.28 15.95
CA ARG A 39 -1.03 3.31 14.93
C ARG A 39 -0.87 3.95 13.55
N PHE A 40 -1.68 4.97 13.24
CA PHE A 40 -1.56 5.73 12.01
C PHE A 40 -0.26 6.54 11.97
N LEU A 41 0.09 7.22 13.05
CA LEU A 41 1.36 7.96 13.15
C LEU A 41 2.56 7.02 13.05
N LEU A 42 2.52 5.86 13.71
CA LEU A 42 3.56 4.85 13.60
C LEU A 42 3.72 4.37 12.14
N MET A 43 2.61 3.99 11.50
CA MET A 43 2.61 3.57 10.09
C MET A 43 3.19 4.65 9.18
N LYS A 44 2.74 5.90 9.35
CA LYS A 44 3.20 7.02 8.52
C LYS A 44 4.71 7.25 8.69
N ASN A 45 5.22 7.28 9.92
CA ASN A 45 6.65 7.45 10.17
C ASN A 45 7.47 6.32 9.53
N SER A 46 7.03 5.05 9.68
CA SER A 46 7.71 3.92 9.05
C SER A 46 7.73 3.99 7.51
N ILE A 47 6.68 4.55 6.89
CA ILE A 47 6.64 4.78 5.46
C ILE A 47 7.60 5.91 5.07
N ASP A 48 7.57 7.01 5.80
CA ASP A 48 8.39 8.20 5.52
C ASP A 48 9.91 7.90 5.60
N ASP A 49 10.31 6.95 6.46
CA ASP A 49 11.70 6.44 6.56
C ASP A 49 12.12 5.56 5.38
N LEU A 50 11.17 4.97 4.65
CA LEU A 50 11.43 3.98 3.60
C LEU A 50 11.29 4.53 2.17
N ILE A 51 10.53 5.61 1.98
CA ILE A 51 10.30 6.21 0.66
C ILE A 51 11.37 7.25 0.30
N ASP A 52 11.63 7.41 -1.00
CA ASP A 52 12.43 8.52 -1.49
C ASP A 52 11.52 9.74 -1.73
N GLN A 53 11.60 10.74 -0.85
CA GLN A 53 10.75 11.94 -0.93
C GLN A 53 10.94 12.77 -2.22
N GLY A 54 12.01 12.53 -3.00
CA GLY A 54 12.25 13.18 -4.29
C GLY A 54 11.63 12.45 -5.49
N GLU A 55 11.28 11.18 -5.34
CA GLU A 55 10.81 10.32 -6.44
C GLU A 55 9.46 9.63 -6.15
N ASP A 56 9.14 9.39 -4.88
CA ASP A 56 7.98 8.66 -4.43
C ASP A 56 6.93 9.61 -3.83
N SER A 57 5.66 9.17 -3.78
CA SER A 57 4.62 9.89 -3.05
C SER A 57 3.63 8.92 -2.43
N VAL A 58 3.14 9.27 -1.24
CA VAL A 58 2.13 8.50 -0.51
C VAL A 58 0.98 9.43 -0.14
N ARG A 59 -0.25 8.96 -0.33
CA ARG A 59 -1.47 9.68 0.03
C ARG A 59 -2.29 8.86 1.00
N TYR A 60 -2.79 9.49 2.05
CA TYR A 60 -3.62 8.88 3.07
C TYR A 60 -5.05 9.43 2.96
N TYR A 61 -6.02 8.56 2.67
CA TYR A 61 -7.43 8.93 2.63
C TYR A 61 -8.14 8.37 3.87
N LEU A 62 -8.54 9.27 4.78
CA LEU A 62 -9.31 8.90 5.95
C LEU A 62 -10.79 8.74 5.55
N LEU A 63 -11.25 7.50 5.46
CA LEU A 63 -12.61 7.18 5.03
C LEU A 63 -13.51 6.95 6.24
N CYS A 64 -14.67 7.60 6.28
CA CYS A 64 -15.70 7.27 7.26
C CYS A 64 -16.44 5.99 6.86
N ARG A 65 -17.17 5.37 7.81
CA ARG A 65 -17.96 4.15 7.54
C ARG A 65 -18.94 4.30 6.37
N GLY A 66 -19.47 5.50 6.14
CA GLY A 66 -20.36 5.79 5.01
C GLY A 66 -19.64 5.83 3.67
N CYS A 67 -18.41 6.36 3.63
CA CYS A 67 -17.60 6.40 2.41
C CYS A 67 -17.15 5.00 1.99
N VAL A 68 -16.78 4.14 2.95
CA VAL A 68 -16.39 2.74 2.66
C VAL A 68 -17.49 1.98 1.93
N ARG A 69 -18.76 2.17 2.30
CA ARG A 69 -19.92 1.52 1.64
C ARG A 69 -20.16 1.97 0.20
N LYS A 70 -19.52 3.06 -0.22
CA LYS A 70 -19.63 3.63 -1.57
C LYS A 70 -18.42 3.32 -2.44
N ILE A 71 -17.47 2.52 -1.94
CA ILE A 71 -16.32 2.10 -2.74
C ILE A 71 -16.83 1.15 -3.83
N GLU A 72 -16.51 1.49 -5.08
CA GLU A 72 -16.74 0.67 -6.26
C GLU A 72 -15.40 0.27 -6.86
N TYR A 73 -15.32 -0.91 -7.45
CA TYR A 73 -14.14 -1.37 -8.18
C TYR A 73 -14.57 -2.09 -9.46
N SER A 74 -13.79 -1.87 -10.52
CA SER A 74 -13.99 -2.50 -11.83
C SER A 74 -12.77 -3.35 -12.19
N GLY A 75 -12.99 -4.47 -12.87
CA GLY A 75 -11.94 -5.44 -13.21
C GLY A 75 -11.58 -6.39 -12.05
N ILE A 76 -10.45 -7.09 -12.17
CA ILE A 76 -10.02 -8.07 -11.17
C ILE A 76 -9.44 -7.34 -9.94
N GLY A 77 -10.32 -6.96 -9.03
CA GLY A 77 -9.93 -6.70 -7.64
C GLY A 77 -9.64 -8.01 -6.93
N GLN A 78 -8.35 -8.33 -6.75
CA GLN A 78 -7.69 -9.29 -5.82
C GLN A 78 -7.42 -10.77 -6.22
N LEU A 79 -6.14 -11.18 -6.16
CA LEU A 79 -5.49 -12.09 -5.18
C LEU A 79 -3.95 -12.12 -5.45
N PRO A 80 -3.04 -12.19 -4.46
CA PRO A 80 -1.63 -12.44 -4.74
C PRO A 80 -1.40 -13.91 -5.13
N ASP A 81 -0.59 -14.07 -6.17
CA ASP A 81 0.10 -15.27 -6.68
C ASP A 81 -0.77 -16.51 -6.86
N ASN A 82 -1.41 -16.64 -8.04
CA ASN A 82 -1.14 -17.74 -8.97
C ASN A 82 -1.90 -17.56 -10.29
N GLU A 83 -1.25 -18.02 -11.34
CA GLU A 83 -1.40 -17.69 -12.76
C GLU A 83 -2.77 -18.00 -13.40
N VAL A 84 -3.00 -17.34 -14.54
CA VAL A 84 -3.37 -17.92 -15.85
C VAL A 84 -4.52 -17.15 -16.57
N PHE A 85 -4.09 -16.37 -17.58
CA PHE A 85 -4.75 -15.86 -18.80
C PHE A 85 -5.95 -14.89 -18.81
N ARG A 86 -5.81 -13.93 -19.77
CA ARG A 86 -6.72 -13.21 -20.71
C ARG A 86 -8.20 -12.98 -20.32
N VAL A 87 -8.84 -11.88 -20.72
CA VAL A 87 -9.35 -11.59 -22.09
C VAL A 87 -10.05 -10.21 -22.11
N VAL A 88 -10.05 -9.60 -23.31
CA VAL A 88 -10.63 -8.34 -23.88
C VAL A 88 -10.18 -7.00 -23.32
#